data_AF-A0A7G1INP5-F1
#
_entry.id   AF-A0A7G1INP5-F1
#
_cell.length_a   1.000
_cell.length_b   1.000
_cell.length_c   1.000
_cell.angle_alpha   90.00
_cell.angle_beta   90.00
_cell.angle_gamma   90.00
#
_symmetry.space_group_name_H-M   'P 1'
#
loop_
_entity.id
_entity.type
_entity.pdbx_description
1 polymer ?
#
loop_
_entity_poly.entity_id
_entity_poly.type
_entity_poly.pdbx_seq_one_letter_code
_entity_poly.pdbx_strand_id
1 'polypeptide(L)'
;MSRLADRAVAAFGTALLPPEHGGPAPAQFVERVGRYVEQLPATQRLAVRAGVLSLAAASYLTTGRSLPRLEPADRARVLGRVAAVGPDMGAAVEGLKAVVLLANGADAYADELLAGAQGHDPARPDAALTITSSTDSPSVVTTDVVIVGSGAGGAMAARTLAQAGVGVVVLEEGRRWTVEEFRTTHPIDRYAGLYRGAGATIALGRPSVVLPMGRAVGGTTVVNSGTCFRPPDAVQRRWRDEFGLDLADPDRLAHHLDEVERTLQVAPVPLDIMGRNGNLLLDAATALGWRAAPIPRNAPGCGGCCQCAIGCPRNAKFGVHLNALPQACTAGARIVSRARVERVLHEHGRTRGVRARRPDGTAIDVLADTVVVAAGATETPMLLWRSGLGDHHRLGRNLALHPATMLAGRFDDDVYAWRGVLQSAAVHEFHESDGVLIEATATPPGMGSMVFPGYGVELLGWLDRAPRVATFGAMVADQGVGSVRSVRGSAGALRHRPRRYRQAASRHGGHRPAAFRSRGGRGTHRPARRHHGDVAARATGGGAAQRPRKPAPGGLPSDRDRGGRRRPADLPPRPDRPAARC
;
A
#
# COMPACT_ATOMS: atom_id res chain seq x y z
N MET A 1 -1.50 -23.11 21.64
CA MET A 1 -1.76 -23.73 20.32
C MET A 1 -1.72 -25.26 20.46
N SER A 2 -2.28 -26.06 19.54
CA SER A 2 -2.11 -27.52 19.64
C SER A 2 -0.69 -27.90 19.21
N ARG A 3 -0.02 -28.81 19.95
CA ARG A 3 1.37 -29.22 19.66
C ARG A 3 1.60 -29.68 18.21
N LEU A 4 0.55 -30.15 17.54
CA LEU A 4 0.59 -30.57 16.14
C LEU A 4 0.69 -29.38 15.16
N ALA A 5 -0.08 -28.32 15.40
CA ALA A 5 -0.06 -27.13 14.56
C ALA A 5 1.28 -26.41 14.65
N ASP A 6 1.87 -26.33 15.86
CA ASP A 6 3.17 -25.70 16.08
C ASP A 6 4.28 -26.42 15.32
N ARG A 7 4.27 -27.77 15.37
CA ARG A 7 5.19 -28.60 14.59
C ARG A 7 5.05 -28.40 13.09
N ALA A 8 3.81 -28.23 12.59
CA ALA A 8 3.56 -28.00 11.17
C ALA A 8 4.02 -26.60 10.71
N VAL A 9 3.78 -25.56 11.53
CA VAL A 9 4.28 -24.20 11.27
C VAL A 9 5.81 -24.21 11.25
N ALA A 10 6.45 -24.82 12.25
CA ALA A 10 7.90 -24.96 12.30
C ALA A 10 8.45 -25.68 11.06
N ALA A 11 7.85 -26.81 10.68
CA ALA A 11 8.26 -27.58 9.51
C ALA A 11 8.16 -26.76 8.23
N PHE A 12 7.05 -26.05 8.03
CA PHE A 12 6.87 -25.19 6.85
C PHE A 12 7.85 -24.01 6.85
N GLY A 13 8.04 -23.35 8.00
CA GLY A 13 9.00 -22.25 8.16
C GLY A 13 10.44 -22.66 7.83
N THR A 14 10.91 -23.80 8.35
CA THR A 14 12.25 -24.31 8.06
C THR A 14 12.41 -24.93 6.66
N ALA A 15 11.30 -25.24 5.98
CA ALA A 15 11.33 -25.57 4.57
C ALA A 15 11.44 -24.32 3.68
N LEU A 16 10.81 -23.21 4.10
CA LEU A 16 10.92 -21.93 3.41
C LEU A 16 12.29 -21.28 3.63
N LEU A 17 12.79 -21.28 4.86
CA LEU A 17 14.01 -20.61 5.31
C LEU A 17 14.82 -21.59 6.17
N PRO A 18 15.63 -22.45 5.54
CA PRO A 18 16.34 -23.52 6.24
C PRO A 18 17.37 -22.97 7.25
N PRO A 19 17.30 -23.38 8.53
CA PRO A 19 18.28 -22.98 9.55
C PRO A 19 19.70 -23.43 9.21
N GLU A 20 19.83 -24.51 8.44
CA GLU A 20 21.11 -25.01 7.93
C GLU A 20 21.85 -24.00 7.04
N HIS A 21 21.15 -22.97 6.55
CA HIS A 21 21.69 -21.91 5.70
C HIS A 21 21.46 -20.52 6.30
N GLY A 22 21.37 -20.40 7.63
CA GLY A 22 21.19 -19.11 8.32
C GLY A 22 19.73 -18.68 8.49
N GLY A 23 18.77 -19.54 8.18
CA GLY A 23 17.36 -19.32 8.52
C GLY A 23 17.09 -19.39 10.04
N PRO A 24 15.91 -18.92 10.49
CA PRO A 24 15.50 -19.02 11.90
C PRO A 24 15.36 -20.46 12.40
N ALA A 25 15.58 -20.66 13.69
CA ALA A 25 15.34 -21.93 14.36
C ALA A 25 13.83 -22.28 14.36
N PRO A 26 13.46 -23.58 14.45
CA PRO A 26 12.06 -24.02 14.48
C PRO A 26 11.19 -23.30 15.53
N ALA A 27 11.71 -23.10 16.74
CA ALA A 27 10.99 -22.44 17.83
C ALA A 27 10.69 -20.96 17.52
N GLN A 28 11.64 -20.25 16.89
CA GLN A 28 11.47 -18.87 16.48
C GLN A 28 10.35 -18.73 15.44
N PHE A 29 10.21 -19.67 14.51
CA PHE A 29 9.07 -19.66 13.58
C PHE A 29 7.73 -19.79 14.27
N VAL A 30 7.61 -20.68 15.24
CA VAL A 30 6.36 -20.87 15.99
C VAL A 30 5.98 -19.59 16.72
N GLU A 31 6.93 -18.94 17.37
CA GLU A 31 6.73 -17.68 18.07
C GLU A 31 6.33 -16.54 17.12
N ARG A 32 7.17 -16.28 16.11
CA ARG A 32 6.99 -15.20 15.13
C ARG A 32 5.67 -15.31 14.38
N VAL A 33 5.39 -16.49 13.82
CA VAL A 33 4.17 -16.75 13.06
C VAL A 33 2.96 -16.82 14.00
N GLY A 34 3.12 -17.40 15.19
CA GLY A 34 2.07 -17.47 16.21
C GLY A 34 1.54 -16.08 16.58
N ARG A 35 2.45 -15.13 16.85
CA ARG A 35 2.11 -13.72 17.17
C ARG A 35 1.18 -13.08 16.15
N TYR A 36 1.40 -13.35 14.86
CA TYR A 36 0.55 -12.82 13.80
C TYR A 36 -0.73 -13.64 13.60
N VAL A 37 -0.61 -14.97 13.53
CA VAL A 37 -1.72 -15.88 13.24
C VAL A 37 -2.82 -15.84 14.32
N GLU A 38 -2.46 -15.56 15.57
CA GLU A 38 -3.42 -15.38 16.66
C GLU A 38 -4.29 -14.13 16.52
N GLN A 39 -3.84 -13.13 15.76
CA GLN A 39 -4.59 -11.91 15.48
C GLN A 39 -5.48 -12.04 14.23
N LEU A 40 -5.30 -13.09 13.44
CA LEU A 40 -6.17 -13.38 12.30
C LEU A 40 -7.60 -13.75 12.76
N PRO A 41 -8.63 -13.40 11.96
CA PRO A 41 -9.97 -13.95 12.08
C PRO A 41 -9.96 -15.48 12.22
N ALA A 42 -10.87 -16.03 13.03
CA ALA A 42 -10.90 -17.45 13.37
C ALA A 42 -10.89 -18.39 12.14
N THR A 43 -11.65 -18.03 11.10
CA THR A 43 -11.73 -18.80 9.85
C THR A 43 -10.40 -18.80 9.08
N GLN A 44 -9.73 -17.66 9.01
CA GLN A 44 -8.42 -17.54 8.34
C GLN A 44 -7.32 -18.23 9.14
N ARG A 45 -7.37 -18.12 10.46
CA ARG A 45 -6.48 -18.86 11.37
C ARG A 45 -6.59 -20.37 11.18
N LEU A 46 -7.83 -20.88 11.06
CA LEU A 46 -8.08 -22.29 10.77
C LEU A 46 -7.55 -22.67 9.38
N ALA A 47 -7.75 -21.82 8.37
CA ALA A 47 -7.25 -22.05 7.02
C ALA A 47 -5.71 -22.14 6.97
N VAL A 48 -5.01 -21.22 7.64
CA VAL A 48 -3.53 -21.26 7.75
C VAL A 48 -3.07 -22.56 8.41
N ARG A 49 -3.69 -22.94 9.54
CA ARG A 49 -3.37 -24.18 10.27
C ARG A 49 -3.62 -25.44 9.41
N ALA A 50 -4.76 -25.51 8.73
CA ALA A 50 -5.09 -26.62 7.84
C ALA A 50 -4.11 -26.68 6.65
N GLY A 51 -3.73 -25.53 6.09
CA GLY A 51 -2.77 -25.43 4.99
C GLY A 51 -1.39 -25.98 5.34
N VAL A 52 -0.81 -25.55 6.46
CA VAL A 52 0.51 -26.06 6.89
C VAL A 52 0.48 -27.55 7.24
N LEU A 53 -0.61 -28.05 7.83
CA LEU A 53 -0.80 -29.48 8.09
C LEU A 53 -0.91 -30.29 6.79
N SER A 54 -1.63 -29.77 5.80
CA SER A 54 -1.78 -30.41 4.49
C SER A 54 -0.42 -30.51 3.77
N LEU A 55 0.43 -29.49 3.87
CA LEU A 55 1.79 -29.52 3.34
C LEU A 55 2.68 -30.54 4.06
N ALA A 56 2.58 -30.64 5.39
CA ALA A 56 3.29 -31.64 6.16
C ALA A 56 2.88 -33.07 5.77
N ALA A 57 1.58 -33.30 5.52
CA ALA A 57 1.07 -34.57 5.03
C ALA A 57 1.54 -34.85 3.59
N ALA A 58 1.49 -33.86 2.70
CA ALA A 58 1.97 -33.99 1.32
C ALA A 58 3.46 -34.37 1.26
N SER A 59 4.29 -33.83 2.16
CA SER A 59 5.69 -34.27 2.30
C SER A 59 5.80 -35.77 2.56
N TYR A 60 5.07 -36.28 3.55
CA TYR A 60 5.13 -37.68 3.93
C TYR A 60 4.62 -38.58 2.81
N LEU A 61 3.50 -38.22 2.17
CA LEU A 61 2.92 -38.99 1.08
C LEU A 61 3.79 -39.02 -0.18
N THR A 62 4.57 -37.96 -0.45
CA THR A 62 5.39 -37.87 -1.67
C THR A 62 6.83 -38.30 -1.49
N THR A 63 7.35 -38.33 -0.26
CA THR A 63 8.76 -38.65 0.03
C THR A 63 8.97 -39.79 1.02
N GLY A 64 7.90 -40.27 1.68
CA GLY A 64 7.98 -41.24 2.78
C GLY A 64 8.58 -40.67 4.07
N ARG A 65 8.90 -39.36 4.12
CA ARG A 65 9.52 -38.68 5.27
C ARG A 65 8.79 -37.38 5.59
N SER A 66 8.80 -37.01 6.87
CA SER A 66 8.30 -35.71 7.30
C SER A 66 9.23 -34.59 6.82
N LEU A 67 8.67 -33.42 6.54
CA LEU A 67 9.38 -32.27 5.98
C LEU A 67 10.69 -31.92 6.74
N PRO A 68 10.73 -31.92 8.09
CA PRO A 68 11.96 -31.63 8.83
C PRO A 68 13.07 -32.68 8.69
N ARG A 69 12.75 -33.91 8.26
CA ARG A 69 13.72 -35.01 8.07
C ARG A 69 14.31 -35.06 6.67
N LEU A 70 13.91 -34.14 5.80
CA LEU A 70 14.46 -33.98 4.45
C LEU A 70 15.64 -33.01 4.47
N GLU A 71 16.54 -33.16 3.52
CA GLU A 71 17.59 -32.18 3.23
C GLU A 71 16.95 -30.85 2.76
N PRO A 72 17.58 -29.68 3.01
CA PRO A 72 17.02 -28.37 2.64
C PRO A 72 16.57 -28.26 1.17
N ALA A 73 17.34 -28.83 0.24
CA ALA A 73 17.00 -28.84 -1.18
C ALA A 73 15.73 -29.66 -1.48
N ASP A 74 15.52 -30.77 -0.75
CA ASP A 74 14.34 -31.61 -0.90
C ASP A 74 13.09 -30.97 -0.28
N ARG A 75 13.24 -30.26 0.85
CA ARG A 75 12.16 -29.46 1.44
C ARG A 75 11.62 -28.44 0.44
N ALA A 76 12.50 -27.66 -0.18
CA ALA A 76 12.14 -26.67 -1.20
C ALA A 76 11.48 -27.33 -2.42
N ARG A 77 11.98 -28.50 -2.84
CA ARG A 77 11.41 -29.27 -3.96
C ARG A 77 10.00 -29.76 -3.67
N VAL A 78 9.70 -30.19 -2.43
CA VAL A 78 8.34 -30.56 -2.01
C VAL A 78 7.40 -29.36 -2.14
N LEU A 79 7.79 -28.18 -1.63
CA LEU A 79 6.98 -26.96 -1.74
C LEU A 79 6.71 -26.59 -3.21
N GLY A 80 7.75 -26.60 -4.04
CA GLY A 80 7.62 -26.32 -5.47
C GLY A 80 6.74 -27.33 -6.22
N ARG A 81 6.81 -28.62 -5.88
CA ARG A 81 5.93 -29.65 -6.46
C ARG A 81 4.48 -29.43 -6.07
N VAL A 82 4.18 -29.15 -4.80
CA VAL A 82 2.81 -28.89 -4.35
C VAL A 82 2.26 -27.63 -5.02
N ALA A 83 3.07 -26.56 -5.10
CA ALA A 83 2.68 -25.33 -5.79
C ALA A 83 2.41 -25.56 -7.29
N ALA A 84 3.12 -26.50 -7.92
CA ALA A 84 2.98 -26.83 -9.34
C ALA A 84 1.79 -27.76 -9.67
N VAL A 85 1.10 -28.34 -8.67
CA VAL A 85 -0.08 -29.22 -8.90
C VAL A 85 -1.18 -28.50 -9.66
N GLY A 86 -1.36 -27.21 -9.41
CA GLY A 86 -2.34 -26.39 -10.09
C GLY A 86 -2.37 -24.96 -9.55
N PRO A 87 -3.03 -24.02 -10.26
CA PRO A 87 -3.02 -22.61 -9.91
C PRO A 87 -3.56 -22.32 -8.49
N ASP A 88 -4.58 -23.06 -8.05
CA ASP A 88 -5.17 -22.88 -6.73
C ASP A 88 -4.25 -23.38 -5.60
N MET A 89 -3.54 -24.49 -5.83
CA MET A 89 -2.54 -24.99 -4.88
C MET A 89 -1.31 -24.08 -4.83
N GLY A 90 -0.85 -23.58 -5.98
CA GLY A 90 0.20 -22.57 -6.05
C GLY A 90 -0.15 -21.31 -5.27
N ALA A 91 -1.36 -20.77 -5.47
CA ALA A 91 -1.85 -19.61 -4.71
C ALA A 91 -1.94 -19.89 -3.21
N ALA A 92 -2.32 -21.11 -2.80
CA ALA A 92 -2.37 -21.49 -1.39
C ALA A 92 -0.97 -21.54 -0.75
N VAL A 93 0.02 -22.12 -1.44
CA VAL A 93 1.42 -22.17 -0.96
C VAL A 93 2.01 -20.76 -0.87
N GLU A 94 1.81 -19.91 -1.89
CA GLU A 94 2.27 -18.51 -1.85
C GLU A 94 1.56 -17.70 -0.75
N GLY A 95 0.28 -17.96 -0.49
CA GLY A 95 -0.45 -17.34 0.62
C GLY A 95 0.13 -17.70 1.99
N LEU A 96 0.47 -18.98 2.21
CA LEU A 96 1.13 -19.43 3.43
C LEU A 96 2.55 -18.84 3.55
N LYS A 97 3.30 -18.80 2.46
CA LYS A 97 4.62 -18.17 2.39
C LYS A 97 4.54 -16.69 2.75
N ALA A 98 3.56 -15.96 2.23
CA ALA A 98 3.35 -14.54 2.55
C ALA A 98 3.12 -14.32 4.06
N VAL A 99 2.32 -15.16 4.72
CA VAL A 99 2.08 -15.11 6.17
C VAL A 99 3.40 -15.30 6.95
N VAL A 100 4.18 -16.31 6.58
CA VAL A 100 5.46 -16.60 7.26
C VAL A 100 6.48 -15.49 7.03
N LEU A 101 6.63 -15.02 5.79
CA LEU A 101 7.60 -13.99 5.42
C LEU A 101 7.26 -12.63 6.02
N LEU A 102 5.98 -12.25 6.06
CA LEU A 102 5.53 -11.03 6.72
C LEU A 102 5.88 -11.05 8.21
N ALA A 103 5.51 -12.13 8.92
CA ALA A 103 5.76 -12.25 10.34
C ALA A 103 7.27 -12.33 10.66
N ASN A 104 8.02 -13.15 9.91
CA ASN A 104 9.45 -13.29 10.08
C ASN A 104 10.20 -11.99 9.78
N GLY A 105 9.85 -11.32 8.68
CA GLY A 105 10.47 -10.06 8.29
C GLY A 105 10.18 -8.93 9.28
N ALA A 106 8.95 -8.86 9.81
CA ALA A 106 8.60 -7.88 10.83
C ALA A 106 9.42 -8.05 12.11
N ASP A 107 9.67 -9.29 12.53
CA ASP A 107 10.45 -9.61 13.73
C ASP A 107 11.96 -9.38 13.50
N ALA A 108 12.49 -9.84 12.37
CA ALA A 108 13.91 -9.69 12.03
C ALA A 108 14.39 -8.24 11.95
N TYR A 109 13.48 -7.30 11.67
CA TYR A 109 13.78 -5.86 11.58
C TYR A 109 13.07 -5.04 12.68
N ALA A 110 12.51 -5.68 13.70
CA ALA A 110 11.76 -4.98 14.75
C ALA A 110 12.63 -3.94 15.47
N ASP A 111 13.85 -4.33 15.86
CA ASP A 111 14.78 -3.45 16.57
C ASP A 111 15.21 -2.25 15.70
N GLU A 112 15.51 -2.46 14.41
CA GLU A 112 15.84 -1.36 13.49
C GLU A 112 14.66 -0.38 13.37
N LEU A 113 13.44 -0.90 13.23
CA LEU A 113 12.24 -0.08 13.08
C LEU A 113 11.90 0.70 14.34
N LEU A 114 12.05 0.10 15.52
CA LEU A 114 11.79 0.71 16.82
C LEU A 114 12.89 1.71 17.19
N ALA A 115 14.16 1.36 17.04
CA ALA A 115 15.28 2.27 17.27
C ALA A 115 15.21 3.49 16.33
N GLY A 116 14.90 3.27 15.05
CA GLY A 116 14.72 4.36 14.09
C GLY A 116 13.53 5.27 14.43
N ALA A 117 12.45 4.70 14.98
CA ALA A 117 11.30 5.46 15.46
C ALA A 117 11.65 6.29 16.71
N GLN A 118 12.34 5.70 17.69
CA GLN A 118 12.68 6.33 18.96
C GLN A 118 13.81 7.36 18.84
N GLY A 119 14.75 7.17 17.89
CA GLY A 119 15.89 8.07 17.68
C GLY A 119 15.55 9.43 17.06
N HIS A 120 14.29 9.69 16.70
CA HIS A 120 13.84 10.97 16.17
C HIS A 120 12.56 11.42 16.85
N ASP A 121 12.43 12.71 17.09
CA ASP A 121 11.19 13.28 17.59
C ASP A 121 10.06 13.16 16.55
N PRO A 122 8.81 13.04 17.02
CA PRO A 122 7.65 13.22 16.17
C PRO A 122 7.69 14.56 15.45
N ALA A 123 7.34 14.57 14.16
CA ALA A 123 7.17 15.81 13.39
C ALA A 123 5.97 16.64 13.90
N ARG A 124 5.04 16.00 14.61
CA ARG A 124 3.92 16.63 15.32
C ARG A 124 3.37 15.69 16.41
N PRO A 125 2.74 16.23 17.46
CA PRO A 125 2.04 15.41 18.45
C PRO A 125 0.80 14.75 17.83
N ASP A 126 0.12 13.91 18.62
CA ASP A 126 -1.21 13.48 18.24
C ASP A 126 -2.19 14.66 18.29
N ALA A 127 -3.14 14.69 17.35
CA ALA A 127 -4.09 15.78 17.29
C ALA A 127 -5.12 15.70 18.43
N ALA A 128 -5.58 16.86 18.91
CA ALA A 128 -6.72 16.92 19.82
C ALA A 128 -7.99 16.50 19.08
N LEU A 129 -8.69 15.49 19.61
CA LEU A 129 -9.93 14.97 19.05
C LEU A 129 -10.95 14.89 20.18
N THR A 130 -12.19 15.32 19.90
CA THR A 130 -13.34 15.09 20.78
C THR A 130 -13.84 13.67 20.57
N ILE A 131 -13.13 12.71 21.18
CA ILE A 131 -13.31 11.28 20.96
C ILE A 131 -13.68 10.55 22.25
N THR A 132 -14.65 9.64 22.16
CA THR A 132 -15.06 8.75 23.25
C THR A 132 -15.05 7.30 22.75
N SER A 133 -14.67 6.35 23.60
CA SER A 133 -14.87 4.93 23.28
C SER A 133 -16.35 4.59 23.33
N SER A 134 -16.83 3.70 22.47
CA SER A 134 -18.23 3.27 22.49
C SER A 134 -18.66 2.69 23.85
N THR A 135 -17.74 2.07 24.59
CA THR A 135 -17.96 1.54 25.94
C THR A 135 -18.31 2.62 26.95
N ASP A 136 -17.80 3.82 26.75
CA ASP A 136 -17.94 4.96 27.66
C ASP A 136 -19.02 5.93 27.16
N SER A 137 -19.60 5.64 25.99
CA SER A 137 -20.69 6.41 25.39
C SER A 137 -22.04 5.91 25.89
N PRO A 138 -23.01 6.81 26.14
CA PRO A 138 -24.37 6.40 26.48
C PRO A 138 -24.97 5.52 25.37
N SER A 139 -25.93 4.67 25.74
CA SER A 139 -26.58 3.73 24.81
C SER A 139 -27.46 4.40 23.76
N VAL A 140 -27.85 5.66 23.98
CA VAL A 140 -28.55 6.48 23.01
C VAL A 140 -27.83 7.83 22.92
N VAL A 141 -27.51 8.25 21.70
CA VAL A 141 -26.93 9.57 21.39
C VAL A 141 -27.83 10.23 20.35
N THR A 142 -28.08 11.52 20.47
CA THR A 142 -28.82 12.31 19.46
C THR A 142 -27.88 13.31 18.79
N THR A 143 -28.09 13.55 17.50
CA THR A 143 -27.35 14.52 16.69
C THR A 143 -28.15 14.87 15.43
N ASP A 144 -27.80 15.95 14.73
CA ASP A 144 -28.45 16.30 13.45
C ASP A 144 -28.02 15.34 12.33
N VAL A 145 -26.71 15.05 12.25
CA VAL A 145 -26.12 14.15 11.26
C VAL A 145 -25.22 13.12 11.94
N VAL A 146 -25.43 11.84 11.61
CA VAL A 146 -24.49 10.76 11.94
C VAL A 146 -23.70 10.32 10.71
N ILE A 147 -22.38 10.24 10.85
CA ILE A 147 -21.46 9.80 9.80
C ILE A 147 -20.90 8.43 10.17
N VAL A 148 -21.06 7.45 9.30
CA VAL A 148 -20.57 6.09 9.48
C VAL A 148 -19.21 5.92 8.82
N GLY A 149 -18.15 5.90 9.61
CA GLY A 149 -16.76 5.75 9.18
C GLY A 149 -15.99 7.06 9.24
N SER A 150 -14.78 7.01 9.82
CA SER A 150 -13.90 8.18 10.01
C SER A 150 -12.77 8.28 8.98
N GLY A 151 -12.88 7.55 7.86
CA GLY A 151 -11.92 7.57 6.75
C GLY A 151 -11.96 8.87 5.96
N ALA A 152 -11.26 8.91 4.80
CA ALA A 152 -11.08 10.12 4.00
C ALA A 152 -12.41 10.86 3.70
N GLY A 153 -13.42 10.16 3.17
CA GLY A 153 -14.72 10.77 2.86
C GLY A 153 -15.49 11.22 4.11
N GLY A 154 -15.55 10.37 5.14
CA GLY A 154 -16.28 10.67 6.37
C GLY A 154 -15.68 11.85 7.15
N ALA A 155 -14.35 11.95 7.19
CA ALA A 155 -13.67 13.06 7.84
C ALA A 155 -13.87 14.41 7.13
N MET A 156 -13.85 14.43 5.79
CA MET A 156 -14.11 15.65 5.03
C MET A 156 -15.59 16.08 5.12
N ALA A 157 -16.51 15.12 5.11
CA ALA A 157 -17.93 15.39 5.36
C ALA A 157 -18.15 15.94 6.78
N ALA A 158 -17.53 15.33 7.79
CA ALA A 158 -17.60 15.80 9.18
C ALA A 158 -17.09 17.22 9.33
N ARG A 159 -15.92 17.53 8.73
CA ARG A 159 -15.32 18.86 8.73
C ARG A 159 -16.27 19.88 8.11
N THR A 160 -16.79 19.60 6.92
CA THR A 160 -17.67 20.52 6.18
C THR A 160 -18.96 20.79 6.94
N LEU A 161 -19.64 19.75 7.42
CA LEU A 161 -20.91 19.87 8.13
C LEU A 161 -20.75 20.57 9.49
N ALA A 162 -19.74 20.20 10.27
CA ALA A 162 -19.49 20.83 11.56
C ALA A 162 -19.11 22.31 11.43
N GLN A 163 -18.30 22.67 10.42
CA GLN A 163 -17.98 24.07 10.13
C GLN A 163 -19.19 24.90 9.69
N ALA A 164 -20.22 24.25 9.14
CA ALA A 164 -21.51 24.87 8.84
C ALA A 164 -22.43 24.98 10.09
N GLY A 165 -21.96 24.59 11.28
CA GLY A 165 -22.72 24.65 12.53
C GLY A 165 -23.67 23.46 12.76
N VAL A 166 -23.56 22.40 11.97
CA VAL A 166 -24.41 21.21 12.10
C VAL A 166 -23.86 20.30 13.20
N GLY A 167 -24.73 19.76 14.06
CA GLY A 167 -24.37 18.76 15.05
C GLY A 167 -23.99 17.43 14.41
N VAL A 168 -22.70 17.06 14.50
CA VAL A 168 -22.15 15.85 13.87
C VAL A 168 -21.64 14.85 14.91
N VAL A 169 -22.06 13.58 14.77
CA VAL A 169 -21.41 12.42 15.40
C VAL A 169 -20.81 11.51 14.34
N VAL A 170 -19.53 11.20 14.45
CA VAL A 170 -18.82 10.22 13.61
C VAL A 170 -18.68 8.91 14.36
N LEU A 171 -19.13 7.81 13.77
CA LEU A 171 -18.94 6.45 14.30
C LEU A 171 -17.80 5.74 13.58
N GLU A 172 -16.84 5.19 14.33
CA GLU A 172 -15.70 4.44 13.79
C GLU A 172 -15.59 3.08 14.48
N GLU A 173 -15.42 2.00 13.70
CA GLU A 173 -15.25 0.66 14.25
C GLU A 173 -13.86 0.42 14.85
N GLY A 174 -12.85 1.12 14.34
CA GLY A 174 -11.49 1.08 14.84
C GLY A 174 -11.30 1.93 16.10
N ARG A 175 -10.16 1.73 16.75
CA ARG A 175 -9.69 2.59 17.84
C ARG A 175 -8.83 3.74 17.31
N ARG A 176 -8.58 4.73 18.17
CA ARG A 176 -7.46 5.66 17.98
C ARG A 176 -6.14 4.95 18.29
N TRP A 177 -5.15 5.18 17.44
CA TRP A 177 -3.75 4.84 17.67
C TRP A 177 -2.98 6.12 17.93
N THR A 178 -2.03 6.10 18.86
CA THR A 178 -1.17 7.23 19.19
C THR A 178 0.18 7.12 18.49
N VAL A 179 0.86 8.26 18.33
CA VAL A 179 2.23 8.28 17.82
C VAL A 179 3.17 7.48 18.72
N GLU A 180 2.94 7.49 20.04
CA GLU A 180 3.75 6.73 20.99
C GLU A 180 3.59 5.22 20.78
N GLU A 181 2.37 4.75 20.53
CA GLU A 181 2.14 3.35 20.17
C GLU A 181 2.83 2.99 18.85
N PHE A 182 2.86 3.90 17.86
CA PHE A 182 3.62 3.66 16.63
C PHE A 182 5.13 3.59 16.84
N ARG A 183 5.64 4.19 17.92
CA ARG A 183 7.08 4.21 18.26
C ARG A 183 7.53 3.04 19.11
N THR A 184 6.61 2.44 19.86
CA THR A 184 6.93 1.42 20.88
C THR A 184 6.34 0.04 20.59
N THR A 185 5.26 -0.04 19.81
CA THR A 185 4.59 -1.30 19.52
C THR A 185 5.31 -2.07 18.41
N HIS A 186 5.47 -3.38 18.61
CA HIS A 186 6.09 -4.27 17.64
C HIS A 186 5.45 -4.14 16.25
N PRO A 187 6.23 -4.10 15.15
CA PRO A 187 5.71 -3.84 13.79
C PRO A 187 4.57 -4.76 13.35
N ILE A 188 4.62 -6.06 13.69
CA ILE A 188 3.56 -7.01 13.32
C ILE A 188 2.24 -6.75 14.06
N ASP A 189 2.29 -6.25 15.29
CA ASP A 189 1.11 -5.94 16.10
C ASP A 189 0.48 -4.62 15.62
N ARG A 190 1.32 -3.65 15.20
CA ARG A 190 0.85 -2.45 14.50
C ARG A 190 0.13 -2.84 13.21
N TYR A 191 0.74 -3.67 12.37
CA TYR A 191 0.12 -4.17 11.14
C TYR A 191 -1.21 -4.86 11.44
N ALA A 192 -1.21 -5.93 12.23
CA ALA A 192 -2.41 -6.71 12.50
C ALA A 192 -3.53 -5.89 13.17
N GLY A 193 -3.19 -4.94 14.03
CA GLY A 193 -4.13 -4.06 14.71
C GLY A 193 -4.73 -2.97 13.81
N LEU A 194 -3.94 -2.41 12.88
CA LEU A 194 -4.34 -1.34 11.98
C LEU A 194 -5.14 -1.82 10.77
N TYR A 195 -4.95 -3.05 10.32
CA TYR A 195 -5.65 -3.57 9.14
C TYR A 195 -6.86 -4.42 9.52
N ARG A 196 -7.97 -4.23 8.80
CA ARG A 196 -9.14 -5.10 8.89
C ARG A 196 -8.76 -6.53 8.52
N GLY A 197 -9.19 -7.47 9.36
CA GLY A 197 -8.83 -8.88 9.23
C GLY A 197 -7.32 -9.12 9.35
N ALA A 198 -6.60 -8.25 10.06
CA ALA A 198 -5.15 -8.27 10.20
C ALA A 198 -4.40 -8.31 8.84
N GLY A 199 -4.98 -7.64 7.82
CA GLY A 199 -4.37 -7.51 6.49
C GLY A 199 -4.66 -8.67 5.53
N ALA A 200 -5.41 -9.68 5.95
CA ALA A 200 -5.73 -10.86 5.15
C ALA A 200 -7.03 -10.72 4.32
N THR A 201 -7.43 -9.50 3.96
CA THR A 201 -8.59 -9.29 3.08
C THR A 201 -8.18 -9.47 1.63
N ILE A 202 -8.91 -10.31 0.88
CA ILE A 202 -8.60 -10.65 -0.52
C ILE A 202 -9.86 -10.49 -1.38
N ALA A 203 -9.74 -9.83 -2.53
CA ALA A 203 -10.69 -9.94 -3.63
C ALA A 203 -10.37 -11.17 -4.48
N LEU A 204 -11.34 -12.08 -4.59
CA LEU A 204 -11.22 -13.29 -5.37
C LEU A 204 -11.34 -12.95 -6.86
N GLY A 205 -10.32 -13.31 -7.63
CA GLY A 205 -10.22 -13.06 -9.07
C GLY A 205 -9.13 -13.92 -9.68
N ARG A 206 -8.83 -13.69 -10.97
CA ARG A 206 -7.67 -14.29 -11.64
C ARG A 206 -6.85 -13.19 -12.31
N PRO A 207 -5.85 -12.60 -11.60
CA PRO A 207 -5.37 -12.98 -10.27
C PRO A 207 -6.26 -12.50 -9.12
N SER A 208 -6.11 -13.11 -7.94
CA SER A 208 -6.65 -12.57 -6.69
C SER A 208 -5.85 -11.32 -6.30
N VAL A 209 -6.52 -10.37 -5.66
CA VAL A 209 -5.93 -9.07 -5.27
C VAL A 209 -6.06 -8.89 -3.76
N VAL A 210 -4.95 -8.64 -3.07
CA VAL A 210 -4.97 -8.28 -1.64
C VAL A 210 -5.53 -6.87 -1.49
N LEU A 211 -6.47 -6.69 -0.56
CA LEU A 211 -7.15 -5.42 -0.32
C LEU A 211 -6.84 -4.91 1.09
N PRO A 212 -5.72 -4.19 1.28
CA PRO A 212 -5.41 -3.57 2.56
C PRO A 212 -6.45 -2.50 2.90
N MET A 213 -7.16 -2.69 4.02
CA MET A 213 -8.17 -1.75 4.51
C MET A 213 -7.85 -1.37 5.95
N GLY A 214 -7.68 -0.07 6.22
CA GLY A 214 -7.40 0.42 7.57
C GLY A 214 -8.64 0.37 8.45
N ARG A 215 -8.44 0.01 9.72
CA ARG A 215 -9.43 -0.03 10.79
C ARG A 215 -8.90 0.76 11.99
N ALA A 216 -9.05 2.07 11.92
CA ALA A 216 -8.60 3.02 12.93
C ALA A 216 -9.37 4.32 12.76
N VAL A 217 -9.33 5.19 13.77
CA VAL A 217 -9.77 6.59 13.61
C VAL A 217 -8.92 7.25 12.53
N GLY A 218 -9.53 7.62 11.41
CA GLY A 218 -8.87 8.04 10.16
C GLY A 218 -8.90 7.02 9.01
N GLY A 219 -9.40 5.80 9.26
CA GLY A 219 -9.53 4.71 8.28
C GLY A 219 -8.23 4.34 7.57
N THR A 220 -8.32 3.98 6.28
CA THR A 220 -7.16 3.61 5.46
C THR A 220 -6.13 4.73 5.29
N THR A 221 -6.47 5.99 5.57
CA THR A 221 -5.49 7.10 5.53
C THR A 221 -4.43 6.98 6.62
N VAL A 222 -4.65 6.17 7.66
CA VAL A 222 -3.66 5.90 8.71
C VAL A 222 -2.53 5.01 8.19
N VAL A 223 -2.82 4.12 7.22
CA VAL A 223 -1.91 3.08 6.74
C VAL A 223 -1.49 3.21 5.27
N ASN A 224 -2.06 4.13 4.51
CA ASN A 224 -1.62 4.38 3.13
C ASN A 224 -0.21 5.01 3.10
N SER A 225 0.36 5.16 1.91
CA SER A 225 1.68 5.77 1.73
C SER A 225 1.65 7.30 1.65
N GLY A 226 0.47 7.91 1.69
CA GLY A 226 0.28 9.36 1.56
C GLY A 226 0.45 9.92 0.15
N THR A 227 0.38 9.09 -0.89
CA THR A 227 0.40 9.50 -2.30
C THR A 227 -0.88 10.26 -2.68
N CYS A 228 -0.74 11.37 -3.42
CA CYS A 228 -1.84 12.29 -3.76
C CYS A 228 -1.79 12.68 -5.24
N PHE A 229 -2.31 11.83 -6.12
CA PHE A 229 -2.50 12.18 -7.54
C PHE A 229 -3.88 12.80 -7.78
N ARG A 230 -3.92 13.83 -8.63
CA ARG A 230 -5.18 14.28 -9.23
C ARG A 230 -5.70 13.23 -10.23
N PRO A 231 -7.02 12.99 -10.31
CA PRO A 231 -7.59 12.21 -11.40
C PRO A 231 -7.21 12.84 -12.75
N PRO A 232 -6.73 12.07 -13.75
CA PRO A 232 -6.43 12.62 -15.07
C PRO A 232 -7.68 13.24 -15.72
N ASP A 233 -7.52 14.32 -16.49
CA ASP A 233 -8.64 15.01 -17.14
C ASP A 233 -9.50 14.11 -18.02
N ALA A 234 -8.88 13.13 -18.71
CA ALA A 234 -9.60 12.16 -19.51
C ALA A 234 -10.56 11.30 -18.66
N VAL A 235 -10.16 10.97 -17.42
CA VAL A 235 -11.00 10.24 -16.46
C VAL A 235 -12.13 11.14 -15.94
N GLN A 236 -11.82 12.40 -15.64
CA GLN A 236 -12.82 13.39 -15.21
C GLN A 236 -13.90 13.62 -16.27
N ARG A 237 -13.49 13.88 -17.52
CA ARG A 237 -14.40 14.01 -18.66
C ARG A 237 -15.23 12.74 -18.86
N ARG A 238 -14.62 11.56 -18.75
CA ARG A 238 -15.36 10.29 -18.80
C ARG A 238 -16.45 10.19 -17.72
N TRP A 239 -16.16 10.60 -16.48
CA TRP A 239 -17.15 10.62 -15.41
C TRP A 239 -18.34 11.52 -15.71
N ARG A 240 -18.07 12.71 -16.25
CA ARG A 240 -19.11 13.66 -16.67
C ARG A 240 -19.90 13.12 -17.87
N ASP A 241 -19.22 12.79 -18.96
CA ASP A 241 -19.81 12.53 -20.27
C ASP A 241 -20.49 11.16 -20.35
N GLU A 242 -19.91 10.11 -19.76
CA GLU A 242 -20.47 8.74 -19.81
C GLU A 242 -21.40 8.42 -18.65
N PHE A 243 -21.17 9.01 -17.47
CA PHE A 243 -21.89 8.65 -16.24
C PHE A 243 -22.76 9.77 -15.67
N GLY A 244 -22.78 10.96 -16.29
CA GLY A 244 -23.61 12.10 -15.88
C GLY A 244 -23.19 12.71 -14.54
N LEU A 245 -21.91 12.56 -14.14
CA LEU A 245 -21.40 13.18 -12.93
C LEU A 245 -20.92 14.60 -13.23
N ASP A 246 -21.85 15.56 -13.26
CA ASP A 246 -21.55 16.97 -13.60
C ASP A 246 -20.50 17.62 -12.69
N LEU A 247 -20.36 17.14 -11.44
CA LEU A 247 -19.33 17.60 -10.52
C LEU A 247 -17.91 17.23 -10.97
N ALA A 248 -17.77 16.22 -11.84
CA ALA A 248 -16.50 15.80 -12.43
C ALA A 248 -16.07 16.66 -13.63
N ASP A 249 -16.79 17.74 -13.93
CA ASP A 249 -16.29 18.74 -14.85
C ASP A 249 -14.92 19.27 -14.36
N PRO A 250 -13.86 19.29 -15.19
CA PRO A 250 -12.51 19.61 -14.74
C PRO A 250 -12.37 20.96 -14.04
N ASP A 251 -13.07 21.99 -14.51
CA ASP A 251 -12.98 23.33 -13.92
C ASP A 251 -13.68 23.37 -12.55
N ARG A 252 -14.83 22.70 -12.42
CA ARG A 252 -15.56 22.59 -11.15
C ARG A 252 -14.82 21.72 -10.13
N LEU A 253 -14.29 20.58 -10.58
CA LEU A 253 -13.60 19.64 -9.71
C LEU A 253 -12.26 20.21 -9.24
N ALA A 254 -11.56 20.97 -10.08
CA ALA A 254 -10.29 21.61 -9.73
C ALA A 254 -10.38 22.44 -8.45
N HIS A 255 -11.43 23.23 -8.27
CA HIS A 255 -11.63 24.03 -7.06
C HIS A 255 -11.67 23.18 -5.78
N HIS A 256 -12.37 22.03 -5.83
CA HIS A 256 -12.43 21.09 -4.71
C HIS A 256 -11.11 20.36 -4.48
N LEU A 257 -10.40 20.00 -5.57
CA LEU A 257 -9.08 19.38 -5.47
C LEU A 257 -8.04 20.34 -4.85
N ASP A 258 -8.05 21.62 -5.23
CA ASP A 258 -7.17 22.64 -4.65
C ASP A 258 -7.41 22.79 -3.13
N GLU A 259 -8.67 22.78 -2.70
CA GLU A 259 -9.05 22.88 -1.29
C GLU A 259 -8.60 21.65 -0.48
N VAL A 260 -8.75 20.45 -1.05
CA VAL A 260 -8.28 19.21 -0.45
C VAL A 260 -6.75 19.16 -0.39
N GLU A 261 -6.05 19.51 -1.46
CA GLU A 261 -4.59 19.51 -1.51
C GLU A 261 -3.98 20.48 -0.49
N ARG A 262 -4.56 21.68 -0.34
CA ARG A 262 -4.16 22.64 0.70
C ARG A 262 -4.43 22.10 2.11
N THR A 263 -5.58 21.47 2.33
CA THR A 263 -5.93 20.85 3.62
C THR A 263 -4.98 19.71 3.98
N LEU A 264 -4.60 18.90 2.99
CA LEU A 264 -3.70 17.77 3.15
C LEU A 264 -2.21 18.18 3.07
N GLN A 265 -1.90 19.43 2.74
CA GLN A 265 -0.54 19.94 2.53
C GLN A 265 0.25 19.07 1.54
N VAL A 266 -0.34 18.86 0.36
CA VAL A 266 0.27 18.04 -0.70
C VAL A 266 1.47 18.77 -1.31
N ALA A 267 2.61 18.08 -1.36
CA ALA A 267 3.82 18.57 -2.04
C ALA A 267 4.61 17.40 -2.64
N PRO A 268 5.40 17.61 -3.71
CA PRO A 268 6.32 16.59 -4.22
C PRO A 268 7.29 16.11 -3.14
N VAL A 269 7.69 14.83 -3.20
CA VAL A 269 8.73 14.27 -2.33
C VAL A 269 10.03 15.06 -2.50
N PRO A 270 10.61 15.59 -1.41
CA PRO A 270 11.94 16.19 -1.44
C PRO A 270 13.02 15.17 -1.82
N LEU A 271 13.95 15.56 -2.68
CA LEU A 271 15.00 14.68 -3.22
C LEU A 271 15.98 14.17 -2.13
N ASP A 272 16.20 14.97 -1.08
CA ASP A 272 17.09 14.66 0.04
C ASP A 272 16.59 13.49 0.91
N ILE A 273 15.27 13.29 1.01
CA ILE A 273 14.67 12.19 1.77
C ILE A 273 14.16 11.04 0.88
N MET A 274 14.28 11.16 -0.45
CA MET A 274 13.73 10.21 -1.42
C MET A 274 14.24 8.78 -1.22
N GLY A 275 15.54 8.67 -0.90
CA GLY A 275 16.24 7.40 -0.80
C GLY A 275 16.70 6.85 -2.15
N ARG A 276 17.67 5.93 -2.12
CA ARG A 276 18.32 5.40 -3.33
C ARG A 276 17.35 4.67 -4.26
N ASN A 277 16.30 4.04 -3.73
CA ASN A 277 15.28 3.38 -4.55
C ASN A 277 14.58 4.36 -5.52
N GLY A 278 14.22 5.55 -5.03
CA GLY A 278 13.59 6.58 -5.86
C GLY A 278 14.57 7.19 -6.86
N ASN A 279 15.79 7.51 -6.41
CA ASN A 279 16.82 8.07 -7.29
C ASN A 279 17.14 7.13 -8.46
N LEU A 280 17.27 5.82 -8.20
CA LEU A 280 17.49 4.82 -9.26
C LEU A 280 16.36 4.80 -10.31
N LEU A 281 15.10 4.99 -9.90
CA LEU A 281 13.98 5.09 -10.83
C LEU A 281 14.08 6.35 -11.71
N LEU A 282 14.39 7.51 -11.10
CA LEU A 282 14.52 8.78 -11.82
C LEU A 282 15.71 8.79 -12.79
N ASP A 283 16.86 8.24 -12.36
CA ASP A 283 18.06 8.12 -13.19
C ASP A 283 17.78 7.22 -14.40
N ALA A 284 17.08 6.10 -14.18
CA ALA A 284 16.70 5.18 -15.23
C ALA A 284 15.70 5.79 -16.22
N ALA A 285 14.67 6.48 -15.71
CA ALA A 285 13.72 7.19 -16.54
C ALA A 285 14.43 8.24 -17.41
N THR A 286 15.38 8.99 -16.83
CA THR A 286 16.21 9.96 -17.56
C THR A 286 17.03 9.29 -18.66
N ALA A 287 17.70 8.17 -18.35
CA ALA A 287 18.49 7.41 -19.34
C ALA A 287 17.65 6.84 -20.49
N LEU A 288 16.37 6.56 -20.24
CA LEU A 288 15.41 6.04 -21.23
C LEU A 288 14.61 7.14 -21.94
N GLY A 289 14.75 8.41 -21.52
CA GLY A 289 13.97 9.52 -22.04
C GLY A 289 12.49 9.49 -21.64
N TRP A 290 12.15 8.84 -20.52
CA TRP A 290 10.78 8.72 -20.01
C TRP A 290 10.40 9.86 -19.07
N ARG A 291 9.14 10.32 -19.11
CA ARG A 291 8.62 11.25 -18.09
C ARG A 291 8.58 10.58 -16.71
N ALA A 292 9.30 11.15 -15.75
CA ALA A 292 9.21 10.77 -14.35
C ALA A 292 9.34 11.98 -13.42
N ALA A 293 8.79 11.89 -12.22
CA ALA A 293 8.85 12.95 -11.21
C ALA A 293 8.76 12.38 -9.78
N PRO A 294 9.23 13.13 -8.77
CA PRO A 294 8.91 12.85 -7.37
C PRO A 294 7.39 12.83 -7.16
N ILE A 295 6.90 11.85 -6.39
CA ILE A 295 5.46 11.68 -6.15
C ILE A 295 4.93 12.82 -5.27
N PRO A 296 3.78 13.44 -5.58
CA PRO A 296 3.08 14.34 -4.67
C PRO A 296 2.52 13.57 -3.47
N ARG A 297 2.82 14.05 -2.24
CA ARG A 297 2.39 13.40 -0.99
C ARG A 297 1.89 14.37 0.06
N ASN A 298 0.97 13.90 0.91
CA ASN A 298 0.54 14.57 2.14
C ASN A 298 1.42 14.19 3.34
N ALA A 299 2.73 14.45 3.25
CA ALA A 299 3.69 14.07 4.29
C ALA A 299 4.64 15.19 4.71
N PRO A 300 4.12 16.38 5.11
CA PRO A 300 4.95 17.47 5.63
C PRO A 300 5.79 16.98 6.84
N GLY A 301 7.08 17.28 6.86
CA GLY A 301 8.00 16.83 7.91
C GLY A 301 8.38 15.34 7.84
N CYS A 302 8.17 14.68 6.70
CA CYS A 302 8.64 13.31 6.49
C CYS A 302 10.17 13.26 6.56
N GLY A 303 10.72 12.25 7.24
CA GLY A 303 12.16 11.97 7.23
C GLY A 303 12.51 10.61 6.65
N GLY A 304 11.72 10.08 5.72
CA GLY A 304 12.10 8.87 4.98
C GLY A 304 12.23 7.58 5.83
N CYS A 305 11.35 7.34 6.81
CA CYS A 305 11.41 6.13 7.65
C CYS A 305 10.79 4.87 7.02
N CYS A 306 10.11 4.99 5.88
CA CYS A 306 9.41 3.90 5.20
C CYS A 306 8.39 3.08 6.04
N GLN A 307 7.90 3.61 7.17
CA GLN A 307 6.93 2.90 8.05
C GLN A 307 5.46 3.22 7.78
N CYS A 308 5.12 3.89 6.68
CA CYS A 308 3.77 4.41 6.43
C CYS A 308 2.67 3.33 6.49
N ALA A 309 2.99 2.12 6.03
CA ALA A 309 2.10 0.97 6.02
C ALA A 309 1.76 0.40 7.41
N ILE A 310 2.46 0.79 8.47
CA ILE A 310 2.26 0.29 9.85
C ILE A 310 2.09 1.43 10.87
N GLY A 311 1.62 2.58 10.39
CA GLY A 311 1.49 3.80 11.19
C GLY A 311 2.80 4.60 11.22
N CYS A 312 2.73 5.90 10.95
CA CYS A 312 3.90 6.75 10.89
C CYS A 312 4.38 7.08 12.31
N PRO A 313 5.58 6.65 12.75
CA PRO A 313 6.08 6.89 14.10
C PRO A 313 6.45 8.36 14.38
N ARG A 314 6.29 9.23 13.38
CA ARG A 314 6.56 10.67 13.47
C ARG A 314 5.32 11.52 13.30
N ASN A 315 4.15 10.93 13.05
CA ASN A 315 2.95 11.66 12.60
C ASN A 315 3.17 12.57 11.36
N ALA A 316 4.24 12.35 10.58
CA ALA A 316 4.54 13.16 9.41
C ALA A 316 3.57 12.89 8.25
N LYS A 317 3.14 11.64 8.05
CA LYS A 317 2.10 11.27 7.08
C LYS A 317 0.75 11.83 7.55
N PHE A 318 0.33 12.91 6.93
CA PHE A 318 -0.76 13.78 7.35
C PHE A 318 -2.13 13.24 6.90
N GLY A 319 -2.47 12.04 7.40
CA GLY A 319 -3.78 11.43 7.20
C GLY A 319 -4.89 12.22 7.90
N VAL A 320 -6.16 11.89 7.62
CA VAL A 320 -7.29 12.74 8.05
C VAL A 320 -7.50 12.82 9.56
N HIS A 321 -6.94 11.89 10.32
CA HIS A 321 -6.85 11.93 11.78
C HIS A 321 -5.96 13.06 12.33
N LEU A 322 -5.12 13.66 11.49
CA LEU A 322 -4.21 14.76 11.85
C LEU A 322 -4.60 16.11 11.22
N ASN A 323 -5.58 16.15 10.30
CA ASN A 323 -6.07 17.40 9.70
C ASN A 323 -7.59 17.56 9.78
N ALA A 324 -8.36 16.80 9.02
CA ALA A 324 -9.79 17.03 8.84
C ALA A 324 -10.61 16.67 10.09
N LEU A 325 -10.30 15.55 10.77
CA LEU A 325 -11.00 15.18 12.01
C LEU A 325 -10.74 16.18 13.14
N PRO A 326 -9.50 16.65 13.39
CA PRO A 326 -9.25 17.73 14.35
C PRO A 326 -10.04 19.01 14.03
N GLN A 327 -10.06 19.44 12.77
CA GLN A 327 -10.84 20.60 12.34
C GLN A 327 -12.35 20.41 12.58
N ALA A 328 -12.87 19.22 12.30
CA ALA A 328 -14.26 18.88 12.60
C ALA A 328 -14.55 18.94 14.11
N CYS A 329 -13.65 18.39 14.94
CA CYS A 329 -13.79 18.42 16.40
C CYS A 329 -13.71 19.83 16.98
N THR A 330 -12.82 20.68 16.46
CA THR A 330 -12.78 22.11 16.82
C THR A 330 -14.09 22.82 16.47
N ALA A 331 -14.74 22.43 15.38
CA ALA A 331 -16.05 22.93 14.97
C ALA A 331 -17.24 22.24 15.68
N GLY A 332 -16.99 21.38 16.67
CA GLY A 332 -18.03 20.76 17.51
C GLY A 332 -18.41 19.32 17.16
N ALA A 333 -17.81 18.71 16.14
CA ALA A 333 -18.06 17.29 15.84
C ALA A 333 -17.51 16.38 16.95
N ARG A 334 -18.24 15.30 17.25
CA ARG A 334 -17.84 14.27 18.21
C ARG A 334 -17.56 12.95 17.50
N ILE A 335 -16.59 12.18 17.98
CA ILE A 335 -16.24 10.87 17.44
C ILE A 335 -16.50 9.80 18.49
N VAL A 336 -17.24 8.75 18.13
CA VAL A 336 -17.37 7.54 18.94
C VAL A 336 -16.59 6.42 18.26
N SER A 337 -15.50 5.99 18.88
CA SER A 337 -14.62 4.93 18.37
C SER A 337 -15.02 3.56 18.90
N ARG A 338 -14.48 2.48 18.30
CA ARG A 338 -14.83 1.09 18.63
C ARG A 338 -16.33 0.77 18.46
N ALA A 339 -17.05 1.56 17.66
CA ALA A 339 -18.48 1.41 17.37
C ALA A 339 -18.70 0.86 15.96
N ARG A 340 -19.01 -0.44 15.84
CA ARG A 340 -19.26 -1.05 14.53
C ARG A 340 -20.72 -0.88 14.13
N VAL A 341 -20.99 0.05 13.21
CA VAL A 341 -22.35 0.24 12.68
C VAL A 341 -22.84 -1.00 11.95
N GLU A 342 -24.01 -1.47 12.33
CA GLU A 342 -24.59 -2.72 11.86
C GLU A 342 -25.76 -2.53 10.92
N ARG A 343 -26.54 -1.48 11.21
CA ARG A 343 -27.82 -1.20 10.58
C ARG A 343 -28.09 0.30 10.61
N VAL A 344 -28.55 0.83 9.48
CA VAL A 344 -29.23 2.13 9.40
C VAL A 344 -30.66 1.93 9.85
N LEU A 345 -31.11 2.74 10.80
CA LEU A 345 -32.48 2.76 11.28
C LEU A 345 -33.29 3.66 10.35
N HIS A 346 -34.39 3.16 9.82
CA HIS A 346 -35.29 3.92 8.97
C HIS A 346 -36.72 3.43 9.16
N GLU A 347 -37.66 4.33 8.88
CA GLU A 347 -39.09 4.11 9.02
C GLU A 347 -39.81 4.91 7.93
N HIS A 348 -40.78 4.31 7.23
CA HIS A 348 -41.53 4.95 6.15
C HIS A 348 -40.64 5.66 5.10
N GLY A 349 -39.48 5.06 4.77
CA GLY A 349 -38.53 5.62 3.81
C GLY A 349 -37.68 6.79 4.31
N ARG A 350 -37.78 7.15 5.60
CA ARG A 350 -36.95 8.20 6.24
C ARG A 350 -35.97 7.60 7.24
N THR A 351 -34.74 8.09 7.25
CA THR A 351 -33.73 7.72 8.24
C THR A 351 -34.10 8.21 9.64
N ARG A 352 -33.78 7.41 10.64
CA ARG A 352 -33.94 7.73 12.08
C ARG A 352 -32.63 7.64 12.86
N GLY A 353 -31.54 7.24 12.20
CA GLY A 353 -30.23 7.10 12.80
C GLY A 353 -29.58 5.78 12.44
N VAL A 354 -28.71 5.28 13.31
CA VAL A 354 -27.96 4.03 13.12
C VAL A 354 -27.83 3.27 14.44
N ARG A 355 -27.76 1.94 14.33
CA ARG A 355 -27.39 1.04 15.43
C ARG A 355 -25.98 0.52 15.23
N ALA A 356 -25.13 0.67 16.23
CA ALA A 356 -23.79 0.13 16.28
C ALA A 356 -23.61 -0.88 17.41
N ARG A 357 -22.66 -1.79 17.22
CA ARG A 357 -22.23 -2.77 18.22
C ARG A 357 -20.95 -2.29 18.90
N ARG A 358 -20.93 -2.39 20.23
CA ARG A 358 -19.76 -2.20 21.08
C ARG A 358 -18.87 -3.47 21.11
N PRO A 359 -17.61 -3.38 21.58
CA PRO A 359 -16.73 -4.54 21.74
C PRO A 359 -17.27 -5.60 22.70
N ASP A 360 -18.03 -5.20 23.72
CA ASP A 360 -18.69 -6.09 24.68
C ASP A 360 -19.95 -6.78 24.14
N GLY A 361 -20.34 -6.50 22.89
CA GLY A 361 -21.51 -7.06 22.23
C GLY A 361 -22.81 -6.27 22.43
N THR A 362 -22.84 -5.29 23.32
CA THR A 362 -24.01 -4.42 23.54
C THR A 362 -24.21 -3.42 22.39
N ALA A 363 -25.39 -2.80 22.32
CA ALA A 363 -25.76 -1.87 21.25
C ALA A 363 -25.73 -0.41 21.71
N ILE A 364 -25.36 0.47 20.79
CA ILE A 364 -25.51 1.92 20.88
C ILE A 364 -26.33 2.41 19.68
N ASP A 365 -27.36 3.20 19.94
CA ASP A 365 -28.17 3.85 18.92
C ASP A 365 -27.78 5.33 18.84
N VAL A 366 -27.47 5.80 17.63
CA VAL A 366 -27.25 7.22 17.35
C VAL A 366 -28.40 7.71 16.48
N LEU A 367 -29.30 8.47 17.09
CA LEU A 367 -30.48 9.03 16.46
C LEU A 367 -30.12 10.30 15.70
N ALA A 368 -30.51 10.35 14.43
CA ALA A 368 -30.27 11.47 13.54
C ALA A 368 -31.23 11.40 12.35
N ASP A 369 -31.68 12.56 11.88
CA ASP A 369 -32.53 12.63 10.69
C ASP A 369 -31.73 12.39 9.41
N THR A 370 -30.42 12.67 9.42
CA THR A 370 -29.52 12.44 8.28
C THR A 370 -28.40 11.46 8.63
N VAL A 371 -28.17 10.50 7.73
CA VAL A 371 -27.10 9.50 7.84
C VAL A 371 -26.18 9.58 6.63
N VAL A 372 -24.88 9.82 6.86
CA VAL A 372 -23.84 9.74 5.81
C VAL A 372 -23.11 8.41 5.94
N VAL A 373 -23.19 7.54 4.94
CA VAL A 373 -22.47 6.26 4.96
C VAL A 373 -21.12 6.40 4.26
N ALA A 374 -20.04 6.42 5.04
CA ALA A 374 -18.66 6.56 4.59
C ALA A 374 -17.77 5.36 4.99
N ALA A 375 -18.34 4.15 4.99
CA ALA A 375 -17.69 2.92 5.48
C ALA A 375 -16.65 2.33 4.51
N GLY A 376 -16.43 2.95 3.35
CA GLY A 376 -15.55 2.46 2.29
C GLY A 376 -16.27 1.58 1.26
N ALA A 377 -15.62 1.34 0.12
CA ALA A 377 -16.23 0.71 -1.06
C ALA A 377 -16.73 -0.73 -0.83
N THR A 378 -16.15 -1.44 0.15
CA THR A 378 -16.48 -2.83 0.48
C THR A 378 -17.56 -2.94 1.55
N GLU A 379 -17.54 -2.06 2.57
CA GLU A 379 -18.44 -2.16 3.72
C GLU A 379 -19.73 -1.34 3.56
N THR A 380 -19.71 -0.26 2.79
CA THR A 380 -20.91 0.55 2.48
C THR A 380 -22.03 -0.30 1.88
N PRO A 381 -21.83 -1.08 0.79
CA PRO A 381 -22.92 -1.91 0.24
C PRO A 381 -23.38 -3.00 1.22
N MET A 382 -22.46 -3.56 2.01
CA MET A 382 -22.79 -4.53 3.05
C MET A 382 -23.72 -3.95 4.11
N LEU A 383 -23.45 -2.72 4.56
CA LEU A 383 -24.29 -2.03 5.54
C LEU A 383 -25.68 -1.74 4.97
N LEU A 384 -25.75 -1.20 3.75
CA LEU A 384 -27.03 -0.87 3.11
C LEU A 384 -27.92 -2.12 2.93
N TRP A 385 -27.36 -3.25 2.50
CA TRP A 385 -28.10 -4.52 2.45
C TRP A 385 -28.61 -4.98 3.81
N ARG A 386 -27.78 -4.98 4.86
CA ARG A 386 -28.21 -5.38 6.21
C ARG A 386 -29.25 -4.43 6.84
N SER A 387 -29.42 -3.25 6.23
CA SER A 387 -30.37 -2.22 6.64
C SER A 387 -31.67 -2.26 5.84
N GLY A 388 -31.83 -3.19 4.89
CA GLY A 388 -32.99 -3.21 4.00
C GLY A 388 -33.02 -2.04 3.01
N LEU A 389 -31.89 -1.36 2.79
CA LEU A 389 -31.72 -0.28 1.81
C LEU A 389 -30.99 -0.80 0.56
N GLY A 390 -31.30 -2.05 0.20
CA GLY A 390 -30.51 -2.90 -0.66
C GLY A 390 -31.04 -3.09 -2.08
N ASP A 391 -32.18 -2.48 -2.39
CA ASP A 391 -33.02 -2.87 -3.53
C ASP A 391 -32.48 -2.38 -4.87
N HIS A 392 -31.57 -1.40 -4.85
CA HIS A 392 -30.98 -0.90 -6.08
C HIS A 392 -30.07 -1.96 -6.73
N HIS A 393 -30.41 -2.38 -7.95
CA HIS A 393 -29.75 -3.47 -8.68
C HIS A 393 -28.24 -3.28 -8.93
N ARG A 394 -27.73 -2.03 -8.88
CA ARG A 394 -26.29 -1.71 -9.00
C ARG A 394 -25.53 -1.75 -7.67
N LEU A 395 -26.21 -1.87 -6.53
CA LEU A 395 -25.55 -1.88 -5.23
C LEU A 395 -24.55 -3.05 -5.14
N GLY A 396 -23.34 -2.76 -4.70
CA GLY A 396 -22.23 -3.72 -4.62
C GLY A 396 -21.73 -4.24 -5.98
N ARG A 397 -22.18 -3.71 -7.12
CA ARG A 397 -21.56 -3.95 -8.43
C ARG A 397 -20.50 -2.88 -8.71
N ASN A 398 -19.81 -3.02 -9.83
CA ASN A 398 -18.85 -2.04 -10.35
C ASN A 398 -17.64 -1.78 -9.41
N LEU A 399 -17.21 -2.80 -8.65
CA LEU A 399 -16.00 -2.70 -7.84
C LEU A 399 -14.78 -2.57 -8.76
N ALA A 400 -14.25 -1.36 -8.89
CA ALA A 400 -13.00 -1.11 -9.60
C ALA A 400 -11.82 -1.27 -8.65
N LEU A 401 -10.76 -1.93 -9.13
CA LEU A 401 -9.49 -2.12 -8.41
C LEU A 401 -8.35 -1.76 -9.37
N HIS A 402 -7.21 -1.37 -8.83
CA HIS A 402 -5.96 -1.31 -9.59
C HIS A 402 -5.10 -2.52 -9.23
N PRO A 403 -5.05 -3.56 -10.08
CA PRO A 403 -4.06 -4.61 -9.94
C PRO A 403 -2.67 -3.98 -9.98
N ALA A 404 -1.90 -4.23 -8.92
CA ALA A 404 -0.50 -3.82 -8.86
C ALA A 404 0.37 -5.06 -8.98
N THR A 405 1.46 -4.94 -9.74
CA THR A 405 2.56 -5.91 -9.74
C THR A 405 3.80 -5.26 -9.15
N MET A 406 4.67 -6.06 -8.55
CA MET A 406 5.93 -5.58 -8.00
C MET A 406 7.08 -6.28 -8.69
N LEU A 407 8.10 -5.51 -9.03
CA LEU A 407 9.36 -5.95 -9.60
C LEU A 407 10.46 -5.72 -8.56
N ALA A 408 11.29 -6.74 -8.36
CA ALA A 408 12.49 -6.64 -7.54
C ALA A 408 13.72 -6.85 -8.42
N GLY A 409 14.69 -5.94 -8.34
CA GLY A 409 15.96 -6.01 -9.07
C GLY A 409 17.14 -6.06 -8.11
N ARG A 410 18.12 -6.95 -8.35
CA ARG A 410 19.38 -6.99 -7.60
C ARG A 410 20.41 -6.07 -8.23
N PHE A 411 21.12 -5.34 -7.39
CA PHE A 411 22.20 -4.43 -7.76
C PHE A 411 23.52 -4.90 -7.13
N ASP A 412 24.63 -4.45 -7.71
CA ASP A 412 25.97 -4.75 -7.16
C ASP A 412 26.23 -3.91 -5.89
N ASP A 413 25.74 -2.67 -5.89
CA ASP A 413 25.85 -1.72 -4.80
C ASP A 413 24.68 -1.82 -3.80
N ASP A 414 24.91 -1.29 -2.60
CA ASP A 414 23.88 -1.15 -1.57
C ASP A 414 22.79 -0.15 -1.98
N VAL A 415 21.54 -0.60 -1.92
CA VAL A 415 20.33 0.17 -2.24
C VAL A 415 19.55 0.53 -0.99
N TYR A 416 19.35 -0.41 -0.07
CA TYR A 416 18.47 -0.29 1.10
C TYR A 416 17.13 0.36 0.73
N ALA A 417 16.27 -0.35 -0.01
CA ALA A 417 15.06 0.26 -0.60
C ALA A 417 14.13 0.95 0.42
N TRP A 418 14.17 0.52 1.69
CA TRP A 418 13.39 1.08 2.79
C TRP A 418 14.04 2.29 3.50
N ARG A 419 15.27 2.68 3.16
CA ARG A 419 15.91 3.91 3.66
C ARG A 419 15.52 5.07 2.75
N GLY A 420 14.39 5.68 3.06
CA GLY A 420 13.80 6.76 2.28
C GLY A 420 12.27 6.74 2.31
N VAL A 421 11.67 7.41 1.34
CA VAL A 421 10.23 7.49 1.21
C VAL A 421 9.67 6.20 0.60
N LEU A 422 8.60 5.66 1.20
CA LEU A 422 7.97 4.40 0.79
C LEU A 422 7.55 4.42 -0.70
N GLN A 423 6.78 5.41 -1.12
CA GLN A 423 6.43 5.67 -2.53
C GLN A 423 6.98 7.02 -2.92
N SER A 424 8.12 7.06 -3.62
CA SER A 424 8.95 8.27 -3.67
C SER A 424 9.00 8.96 -5.04
N ALA A 425 9.01 8.18 -6.12
CA ALA A 425 9.06 8.67 -7.50
C ALA A 425 8.14 7.84 -8.40
N ALA A 426 7.63 8.44 -9.47
CA ALA A 426 6.77 7.78 -10.44
C ALA A 426 7.20 8.09 -11.88
N VAL A 427 7.08 7.10 -12.76
CA VAL A 427 7.19 7.21 -14.22
C VAL A 427 5.79 7.34 -14.80
N HIS A 428 5.52 8.47 -15.44
CA HIS A 428 4.22 8.82 -16.03
C HIS A 428 4.10 8.46 -17.52
N GLU A 429 5.21 8.05 -18.14
CA GLU A 429 5.30 7.77 -19.57
C GLU A 429 4.15 6.90 -20.11
N PHE A 430 3.80 5.83 -19.40
CA PHE A 430 2.79 4.85 -19.83
C PHE A 430 1.41 5.06 -19.22
N HIS A 431 1.21 6.13 -18.45
CA HIS A 431 -0.02 6.31 -17.68
C HIS A 431 -1.20 6.62 -18.59
N GLU A 432 -1.02 7.51 -19.57
CA GLU A 432 -2.07 7.89 -20.52
C GLU A 432 -2.24 6.86 -21.64
N SER A 433 -1.14 6.29 -22.16
CA SER A 433 -1.17 5.36 -23.29
C SER A 433 -1.70 3.97 -22.91
N ASP A 434 -1.22 3.43 -21.79
CA ASP A 434 -1.41 2.03 -21.41
C ASP A 434 -2.13 1.88 -20.07
N GLY A 435 -2.41 2.99 -19.37
CA GLY A 435 -2.98 2.95 -18.03
C GLY A 435 -2.01 2.40 -16.99
N VAL A 436 -0.69 2.52 -17.22
CA VAL A 436 0.34 1.97 -16.33
C VAL A 436 1.12 3.09 -15.66
N LEU A 437 1.09 3.12 -14.34
CA LEU A 437 1.90 4.02 -13.51
C LEU A 437 2.96 3.20 -12.79
N ILE A 438 4.24 3.44 -13.09
CA ILE A 438 5.36 2.75 -12.43
C ILE A 438 5.87 3.64 -11.30
N GLU A 439 6.08 3.07 -10.12
CA GLU A 439 6.50 3.80 -8.93
C GLU A 439 7.70 3.13 -8.27
N ALA A 440 8.61 3.93 -7.76
CA ALA A 440 9.55 3.48 -6.75
C ALA A 440 8.76 3.24 -5.47
N THR A 441 8.58 1.97 -5.13
CA THR A 441 7.82 1.54 -3.96
C THR A 441 8.64 0.61 -3.10
N ALA A 442 8.71 0.87 -1.81
CA ALA A 442 9.29 -0.01 -0.81
C ALA A 442 8.22 -0.41 0.21
N THR A 443 8.62 -1.19 1.20
CA THR A 443 7.82 -1.53 2.37
C THR A 443 8.67 -1.27 3.62
N PRO A 444 8.09 -1.29 4.83
CA PRO A 444 8.92 -1.46 6.02
C PRO A 444 9.87 -2.65 5.82
N PRO A 445 11.13 -2.53 6.30
CA PRO A 445 12.13 -3.58 6.12
C PRO A 445 11.63 -4.94 6.59
N GLY A 446 11.99 -5.98 5.83
CA GLY A 446 11.55 -7.37 6.04
C GLY A 446 10.09 -7.65 5.66
N MET A 447 9.16 -6.71 5.86
CA MET A 447 7.72 -6.94 5.70
C MET A 447 7.24 -7.07 4.25
N GLY A 448 8.05 -6.64 3.27
CA GLY A 448 7.77 -6.79 1.83
C GLY A 448 8.38 -8.03 1.18
N SER A 449 9.05 -8.89 1.94
CA SER A 449 9.79 -10.05 1.40
C SER A 449 8.92 -11.11 0.73
N MET A 450 7.59 -11.05 0.92
CA MET A 450 6.61 -11.95 0.30
C MET A 450 6.64 -11.99 -1.24
N VAL A 451 7.28 -11.02 -1.90
CA VAL A 451 7.39 -10.99 -3.36
C VAL A 451 8.59 -11.73 -3.93
N PHE A 452 9.54 -12.14 -3.08
CA PHE A 452 10.74 -12.81 -3.57
C PHE A 452 10.43 -14.22 -4.05
N PRO A 453 10.99 -14.64 -5.20
CA PRO A 453 10.68 -15.93 -5.78
C PRO A 453 11.36 -17.07 -5.03
N GLY A 454 10.90 -18.28 -5.32
CA GLY A 454 11.51 -19.52 -4.83
C GLY A 454 11.20 -19.85 -3.37
N TYR A 455 11.86 -20.90 -2.90
CA TYR A 455 11.79 -21.47 -1.56
C TYR A 455 13.18 -21.94 -1.13
N GLY A 456 13.42 -22.08 0.17
CA GLY A 456 14.69 -22.57 0.69
C GLY A 456 15.86 -21.63 0.40
N VAL A 457 16.98 -22.19 -0.07
CA VAL A 457 18.23 -21.45 -0.32
C VAL A 457 18.06 -20.33 -1.36
N GLU A 458 17.22 -20.52 -2.37
CA GLU A 458 16.96 -19.47 -3.36
C GLU A 458 16.33 -18.23 -2.72
N LEU A 459 15.33 -18.45 -1.86
CA LEU A 459 14.61 -17.41 -1.14
C LEU A 459 15.52 -16.72 -0.11
N LEU A 460 16.32 -17.49 0.63
CA LEU A 460 17.34 -16.93 1.54
C LEU A 460 18.33 -16.04 0.78
N GLY A 461 18.80 -16.46 -0.39
CA GLY A 461 19.69 -15.65 -1.22
C GLY A 461 19.07 -14.31 -1.67
N TRP A 462 17.74 -14.19 -1.73
CA TRP A 462 17.06 -12.90 -1.89
C TRP A 462 17.03 -12.08 -0.60
N LEU A 463 16.73 -12.71 0.53
CA LEU A 463 16.66 -12.07 1.84
C LEU A 463 18.02 -11.53 2.30
N ASP A 464 19.09 -12.33 2.17
CA ASP A 464 20.46 -11.96 2.56
C ASP A 464 20.97 -10.76 1.75
N ARG A 465 20.47 -10.61 0.52
CA ARG A 465 20.81 -9.51 -0.40
C ARG A 465 19.76 -8.41 -0.42
N ALA A 466 18.78 -8.42 0.48
CA ALA A 466 17.76 -7.37 0.56
C ALA A 466 18.35 -5.94 0.61
N PRO A 467 19.50 -5.68 1.28
CA PRO A 467 20.18 -4.39 1.21
C PRO A 467 20.60 -3.94 -0.20
N ARG A 468 20.66 -4.84 -1.18
CA ARG A 468 21.05 -4.56 -2.58
C ARG A 468 19.90 -4.76 -3.57
N VAL A 469 18.67 -4.78 -3.08
CA VAL A 469 17.48 -4.92 -3.91
C VAL A 469 16.77 -3.58 -4.02
N ALA A 470 16.45 -3.18 -5.24
CA ALA A 470 15.48 -2.12 -5.52
C ALA A 470 14.12 -2.75 -5.82
N THR A 471 13.04 -2.05 -5.45
CA THR A 471 11.67 -2.50 -5.68
C THR A 471 10.86 -1.41 -6.37
N PHE A 472 10.22 -1.78 -7.48
CA PHE A 472 9.34 -0.91 -8.25
C PHE A 472 7.96 -1.56 -8.39
N GLY A 473 6.90 -0.78 -8.27
CA GLY A 473 5.53 -1.22 -8.46
C GLY A 473 4.98 -0.71 -9.78
N ALA A 474 4.18 -1.50 -10.49
CA ALA A 474 3.40 -1.02 -11.62
C ALA A 474 1.92 -1.16 -11.29
N MET A 475 1.25 -0.02 -11.13
CA MET A 475 -0.20 0.06 -10.95
C MET A 475 -0.87 0.11 -12.32
N VAL A 476 -1.85 -0.76 -12.53
CA VAL A 476 -2.57 -0.85 -13.80
C VAL A 476 -4.00 -0.37 -13.62
N ALA A 477 -4.40 0.62 -14.44
CA ALA A 477 -5.76 1.11 -14.54
C ALA A 477 -6.65 0.05 -15.24
N ASP A 478 -7.15 -0.89 -14.46
CA ASP A 478 -8.02 -1.94 -14.99
C ASP A 478 -9.39 -1.39 -15.41
N GLN A 479 -9.87 -1.89 -16.54
CA GLN A 479 -11.25 -1.65 -17.01
C GLN A 479 -12.21 -2.76 -16.56
N GLY A 480 -11.68 -3.83 -15.95
CA GLY A 480 -12.45 -4.89 -15.31
C GLY A 480 -13.21 -4.38 -14.08
N VAL A 481 -14.46 -4.81 -13.96
CA VAL A 481 -15.30 -4.50 -12.79
C VAL A 481 -15.62 -5.75 -11.98
N GLY A 482 -15.64 -5.59 -10.68
CA GLY A 482 -15.99 -6.61 -9.70
C GLY A 482 -17.35 -6.40 -9.05
N SER A 483 -17.61 -7.21 -8.02
CA SER A 483 -18.75 -7.06 -7.14
C SER A 483 -18.40 -7.41 -5.70
N VAL A 484 -18.97 -6.68 -4.76
CA VAL A 484 -19.07 -7.02 -3.34
C VAL A 484 -20.41 -7.73 -3.14
N ARG A 485 -20.43 -8.87 -2.45
CA ARG A 485 -21.67 -9.59 -2.13
C ARG A 485 -21.72 -10.01 -0.68
N SER A 486 -22.91 -10.00 -0.10
CA SER A 486 -23.13 -10.56 1.24
C SER A 486 -23.15 -12.08 1.14
N VAL A 487 -22.40 -12.76 2.02
CA VAL A 487 -22.52 -14.20 2.23
C VAL A 487 -23.16 -14.38 3.60
N ARG A 488 -24.26 -15.16 3.68
CA ARG A 488 -24.96 -15.40 4.95
C ARG A 488 -23.94 -15.87 6.01
N GLY A 489 -23.82 -15.11 7.10
CA GLY A 489 -22.99 -15.47 8.26
C GLY A 489 -21.50 -15.10 8.20
N SER A 490 -21.00 -14.39 7.18
CA SER A 490 -19.57 -14.00 7.12
C SER A 490 -19.32 -12.64 6.45
N ALA A 491 -18.10 -12.11 6.61
CA ALA A 491 -17.62 -10.92 5.91
C ALA A 491 -17.83 -11.10 4.39
N GLY A 492 -18.29 -10.03 3.72
CA GLY A 492 -18.75 -10.10 2.33
C GLY A 492 -17.75 -10.76 1.38
N ALA A 493 -18.25 -11.55 0.43
CA ALA A 493 -17.44 -12.08 -0.65
C ALA A 493 -17.11 -10.96 -1.66
N LEU A 494 -15.82 -10.68 -1.81
CA LEU A 494 -15.29 -9.77 -2.80
C LEU A 494 -14.90 -10.56 -4.05
N ARG A 495 -15.51 -10.23 -5.18
CA ARG A 495 -15.16 -10.81 -6.48
C ARG A 495 -14.67 -9.72 -7.41
N HIS A 496 -13.59 -9.96 -8.13
CA HIS A 496 -13.08 -9.10 -9.16
C HIS A 496 -12.84 -9.90 -10.44
N ARG A 497 -13.28 -9.35 -11.58
CA ARG A 497 -13.08 -9.95 -12.90
C ARG A 497 -12.20 -9.00 -13.71
N PRO A 498 -10.87 -9.24 -13.77
CA PRO A 498 -10.02 -8.40 -14.57
C PRO A 498 -10.38 -8.57 -16.06
N ARG A 499 -10.21 -7.51 -16.85
CA ARG A 499 -10.32 -7.63 -18.30
C ARG A 499 -9.13 -8.46 -18.80
N ARG A 500 -9.33 -9.32 -19.80
CA ARG A 500 -8.20 -9.94 -20.50
C ARG A 500 -7.39 -8.83 -21.15
N TYR A 501 -6.26 -8.48 -20.58
CA TYR A 501 -5.28 -7.62 -21.25
C TYR A 501 -4.83 -8.37 -22.50
N ARG A 502 -5.19 -7.87 -23.69
CA ARG A 502 -4.42 -8.17 -24.90
C ARG A 502 -3.05 -7.60 -24.60
N GLN A 503 -2.11 -8.47 -24.30
CA GLN A 503 -0.66 -8.29 -24.26
C GLN A 503 -0.16 -7.08 -25.08
N ALA A 504 -0.33 -5.85 -24.58
CA ALA A 504 0.23 -4.65 -25.17
C ALA A 504 1.74 -4.60 -24.91
N ALA A 505 2.19 -5.27 -23.84
CA ALA A 505 3.59 -5.56 -23.55
C ALA A 505 4.30 -6.40 -24.64
N SER A 506 3.57 -7.10 -25.53
CA SER A 506 4.18 -7.91 -26.60
C SER A 506 4.52 -7.12 -27.86
N ARG A 507 3.95 -5.93 -28.06
CA ARG A 507 4.27 -5.09 -29.24
C ARG A 507 5.56 -4.29 -29.06
N HIS A 508 6.00 -4.10 -27.83
CA HIS A 508 7.30 -3.48 -27.50
C HIS A 508 8.28 -4.48 -26.82
N GLY A 509 7.83 -5.71 -26.53
CA GLY A 509 8.63 -6.80 -25.95
C GLY A 509 9.55 -7.55 -26.92
N GLY A 510 9.78 -7.00 -28.13
CA GLY A 510 10.83 -7.46 -29.05
C GLY A 510 12.23 -7.02 -28.62
N HIS A 511 12.34 -6.02 -27.75
CA HIS A 511 13.55 -5.82 -26.99
C HIS A 511 13.49 -6.69 -25.76
N ARG A 512 14.31 -7.74 -25.73
CA ARG A 512 14.82 -8.33 -24.48
C ARG A 512 14.99 -7.18 -23.48
N PRO A 513 14.59 -7.31 -22.19
CA PRO A 513 15.07 -6.38 -21.19
C PRO A 513 16.59 -6.46 -21.25
N ALA A 514 17.19 -5.48 -21.93
CA ALA A 514 18.59 -5.22 -21.83
C ALA A 514 18.76 -4.99 -20.34
N ALA A 515 19.49 -5.91 -19.71
CA ALA A 515 19.89 -5.81 -18.34
C ALA A 515 20.18 -4.34 -18.02
N PHE A 516 19.66 -3.85 -16.90
CA PHE A 516 20.32 -2.78 -16.15
C PHE A 516 21.78 -3.24 -15.97
N ARG A 517 22.62 -2.92 -16.94
CA ARG A 517 24.06 -3.07 -16.88
C ARG A 517 24.54 -1.68 -16.53
N SER A 518 24.71 -1.43 -15.24
CA SER A 518 25.80 -0.58 -14.80
C SER A 518 27.07 -1.11 -15.49
N ARG A 519 27.84 -0.22 -16.10
CA ARG A 519 29.14 -0.57 -16.68
C ARG A 519 30.07 -0.98 -15.54
N GLY A 520 30.15 -2.28 -15.25
CA GLY A 520 31.13 -2.81 -14.31
C GLY A 520 30.78 -4.21 -13.80
N GLY A 521 31.04 -5.25 -14.60
CA GLY A 521 30.94 -6.63 -14.10
C GLY A 521 30.84 -7.67 -15.21
N ARG A 522 31.95 -8.34 -15.54
CA ARG A 522 31.97 -9.51 -16.42
C ARG A 522 31.71 -10.76 -15.57
N GLY A 523 30.72 -11.57 -15.95
CA GLY A 523 30.54 -12.91 -15.41
C GLY A 523 29.14 -13.47 -15.70
N THR A 524 28.95 -14.10 -16.85
CA THR A 524 27.74 -14.89 -17.13
C THR A 524 28.10 -16.37 -17.17
N HIS A 525 27.62 -17.15 -16.19
CA HIS A 525 27.56 -18.60 -16.28
C HIS A 525 26.27 -19.00 -17.03
N ARG A 526 26.43 -19.78 -18.11
CA ARG A 526 25.34 -20.51 -18.80
C ARG A 526 25.38 -21.98 -18.33
N PRO A 527 24.24 -22.63 -18.03
CA PRO A 527 24.23 -24.07 -17.83
C PRO A 527 24.21 -24.80 -19.18
N ALA A 528 24.97 -25.90 -19.23
CA ALA A 528 25.18 -26.74 -20.38
C ALA A 528 23.91 -27.49 -20.83
N ARG A 529 23.73 -27.61 -22.16
CA ARG A 529 23.00 -28.72 -22.79
C ARG A 529 23.90 -29.34 -23.84
N ARG A 530 24.02 -30.67 -23.81
CA ARG A 530 24.84 -31.50 -24.70
C ARG A 530 24.16 -31.70 -26.06
N HIS A 531 25.01 -31.69 -27.09
CA HIS A 531 25.04 -32.37 -28.39
C HIS A 531 23.79 -32.54 -29.26
N HIS A 532 23.87 -32.03 -30.49
CA HIS A 532 24.07 -32.85 -31.69
C HIS A 532 24.63 -32.03 -32.87
N GLY A 533 25.60 -32.60 -33.60
CA GLY A 533 25.74 -32.48 -35.06
C GLY A 533 26.60 -31.36 -35.63
N ASP A 534 27.80 -31.72 -36.09
CA ASP A 534 28.70 -30.95 -36.96
C ASP A 534 28.04 -30.47 -38.25
N VAL A 535 28.42 -29.26 -38.73
CA VAL A 535 28.98 -29.03 -40.08
C VAL A 535 29.88 -27.79 -40.02
N ALA A 536 31.13 -27.96 -40.42
CA ALA A 536 32.14 -26.94 -40.62
C ALA A 536 32.01 -26.24 -41.99
N ALA A 537 32.34 -24.94 -42.08
CA ALA A 537 33.01 -24.35 -43.25
C ALA A 537 33.50 -22.91 -43.01
N ARG A 538 34.83 -22.74 -43.06
CA ARG A 538 35.66 -21.72 -43.76
C ARG A 538 35.21 -20.24 -43.72
N ALA A 539 35.97 -19.30 -43.13
CA ALA A 539 37.31 -18.77 -43.47
C ALA A 539 37.30 -17.57 -44.43
N THR A 540 38.28 -16.67 -44.22
CA THR A 540 38.71 -15.46 -44.98
C THR A 540 37.99 -14.15 -44.61
N GLY A 541 38.62 -12.98 -44.40
CA GLY A 541 40.01 -12.51 -44.53
C GLY A 541 40.03 -11.01 -44.93
N GLY A 542 40.97 -10.22 -44.38
CA GLY A 542 41.31 -8.83 -44.80
C GLY A 542 40.64 -7.72 -43.96
N GLY A 543 41.33 -6.78 -43.28
CA GLY A 543 42.46 -5.93 -43.71
C GLY A 543 41.88 -4.69 -44.43
N ALA A 544 42.08 -3.41 -44.09
CA ALA A 544 43.13 -2.72 -43.35
C ALA A 544 42.65 -1.30 -42.92
N ALA A 545 43.53 -0.59 -42.23
CA ALA A 545 43.39 0.70 -41.56
C ALA A 545 43.17 1.93 -42.47
N GLN A 546 42.63 3.02 -41.88
CA GLN A 546 43.17 4.38 -42.03
C GLN A 546 42.74 5.29 -40.87
N ARG A 547 43.68 6.16 -40.46
CA ARG A 547 43.74 6.99 -39.24
C ARG A 547 43.24 8.44 -39.49
N PRO A 548 43.18 9.33 -38.47
CA PRO A 548 42.21 10.42 -38.35
C PRO A 548 42.72 11.79 -38.86
N ARG A 549 41.82 12.77 -38.99
CA ARG A 549 42.18 14.20 -39.08
C ARG A 549 41.44 15.02 -38.02
N LYS A 550 42.20 15.92 -37.39
CA LYS A 550 41.84 16.93 -36.37
C LYS A 550 42.04 18.34 -37.00
N PRO A 551 41.79 19.48 -36.31
CA PRO A 551 40.92 20.56 -36.77
C PRO A 551 41.62 21.94 -36.97
N ALA A 552 40.83 22.99 -37.30
CA ALA A 552 40.97 24.45 -36.98
C ALA A 552 40.46 25.35 -38.16
N PRO A 553 40.37 26.70 -38.04
CA PRO A 553 39.72 27.55 -37.02
C PRO A 553 38.95 28.79 -37.61
N GLY A 554 38.25 29.54 -36.74
CA GLY A 554 38.29 31.01 -36.69
C GLY A 554 37.27 31.87 -37.47
N GLY A 555 36.72 32.90 -36.81
CA GLY A 555 36.22 34.12 -37.48
C GLY A 555 34.98 34.81 -36.86
N LEU A 556 35.19 35.72 -35.91
CA LEU A 556 34.30 36.86 -35.54
C LEU A 556 34.53 38.04 -36.53
N PRO A 557 33.61 39.03 -36.65
CA PRO A 557 33.63 40.29 -35.84
C PRO A 557 32.22 40.76 -35.36
N SER A 558 32.03 41.32 -34.14
CA SER A 558 32.05 42.75 -33.71
C SER A 558 31.05 43.68 -34.46
N ASP A 559 30.32 44.66 -33.89
CA ASP A 559 30.49 45.47 -32.68
C ASP A 559 29.24 46.37 -32.43
N ARG A 560 29.04 46.84 -31.18
CA ARG A 560 28.39 48.12 -30.71
C ARG A 560 26.86 48.37 -30.90
N ASP A 561 26.11 49.09 -30.04
CA ASP A 561 26.42 49.97 -28.89
C ASP A 561 25.17 50.25 -28.00
N ARG A 562 25.45 50.57 -26.71
CA ARG A 562 24.82 51.53 -25.76
C ARG A 562 23.37 51.46 -25.23
N GLY A 563 23.33 51.46 -23.88
CA GLY A 563 22.49 52.32 -23.02
C GLY A 563 21.55 51.56 -22.09
N GLY A 564 21.51 51.65 -20.76
CA GLY A 564 22.11 52.56 -19.78
C GLY A 564 21.05 53.01 -18.75
N ARG A 565 21.31 52.75 -17.44
CA ARG A 565 20.69 53.37 -16.22
C ARG A 565 19.26 52.88 -15.86
N ARG A 566 18.79 52.75 -14.61
CA ARG A 566 19.25 53.08 -13.23
C ARG A 566 18.31 52.36 -12.22
N ARG A 567 18.80 52.04 -11.00
CA ARG A 567 17.99 51.77 -9.78
C ARG A 567 17.50 53.08 -9.13
N PRO A 568 16.45 53.04 -8.27
CA PRO A 568 16.62 53.21 -6.79
C PRO A 568 15.75 52.20 -6.00
N ALA A 569 16.13 51.61 -4.85
CA ALA A 569 16.51 52.09 -3.50
C ALA A 569 15.31 52.45 -2.58
N ASP A 570 15.05 51.52 -1.64
CA ASP A 570 14.59 51.55 -0.23
C ASP A 570 13.77 52.69 0.43
N LEU A 571 12.98 52.24 1.44
CA LEU A 571 12.41 52.88 2.68
C LEU A 571 10.86 52.97 2.74
N PRO A 572 10.22 53.02 3.94
CA PRO A 572 10.28 52.15 5.15
C PRO A 572 8.86 51.77 5.69
N PRO A 573 8.72 51.00 6.80
CA PRO A 573 7.41 50.57 7.34
C PRO A 573 6.84 51.54 8.40
N ARG A 574 5.51 51.55 8.56
CA ARG A 574 4.77 52.30 9.61
C ARG A 574 3.48 51.56 10.06
N PRO A 575 2.94 51.87 11.26
CA PRO A 575 2.75 50.87 12.34
C PRO A 575 1.29 50.60 12.78
N ASP A 576 1.16 49.66 13.73
CA ASP A 576 -0.02 49.24 14.51
C ASP A 576 -0.85 50.35 15.18
N ARG A 577 -2.18 50.12 15.26
CA ARG A 577 -3.11 50.33 16.42
C ARG A 577 -4.61 50.24 15.97
N PRO A 578 -5.62 50.12 16.87
CA PRO A 578 -6.02 48.95 17.65
C PRO A 578 -7.54 48.62 17.52
N ALA A 579 -8.02 47.68 18.34
CA ALA A 579 -9.38 47.14 18.50
C ALA A 579 -10.59 48.09 18.38
N ALA A 580 -11.71 47.55 17.87
CA ALA A 580 -13.06 47.91 18.31
C ALA A 580 -14.02 46.71 18.16
N ARG A 581 -14.76 46.45 19.26
CA ARG A 581 -15.91 45.55 19.36
C ARG A 581 -17.10 46.15 18.60
N CYS A 582 -17.89 45.30 17.96
CA CYS A 582 -19.35 45.26 18.05
C CYS A 582 -19.82 43.87 17.63
#